data_AF-A0A7S1T4N3-F1
#
_entry.id   AF-A0A7S1T4N3-F1
#
_cell.length_a   1.000
_cell.length_b   1.000
_cell.length_c   1.000
_cell.angle_alpha   90.00
_cell.angle_beta   90.00
_cell.angle_gamma   90.00
#
_symmetry.space_group_name_H-M   'P 1'
#
loop_
_entity.id
_entity.type
_entity.pdbx_description
1 polymer ?
#
loop_
_entity_poly.entity_id
_entity_poly.type
_entity_poly.pdbx_seq_one_letter_code
_entity_poly.pdbx_strand_id
1 'polypeptide(L)'
;DGTAGAARLTSLAEVVDKLRNITAPPGQAAFDSWLDSSLRAAITCDDFIAYWASEGSDQLVPSGAGSHQHTPVTVPDYKVEMPTTDDTNEPELGLLAAMANRKSCLLCRRAPGDEHLFLPVLSQEQPERRPYGVLHIVGGSKRAAAMGGPTFSKADRRFVEDLAAHIGLFLDMRPSSTTAPQ
;
A
#
# COMPACT_ATOMS: atom_id res chain seq x y z
N ASP A 1 -22.51 9.53 -5.83
CA ASP A 1 -21.08 9.35 -6.23
C ASP A 1 -20.29 10.62 -6.53
N GLY A 2 -20.90 11.74 -6.97
CA GLY A 2 -20.12 12.94 -7.33
C GLY A 2 -19.41 13.68 -6.17
N THR A 3 -20.05 13.79 -5.00
CA THR A 3 -19.52 14.53 -3.84
C THR A 3 -18.37 13.80 -3.14
N ALA A 4 -18.49 12.48 -2.97
CA ALA A 4 -17.43 11.65 -2.40
C ALA A 4 -16.19 11.60 -3.30
N GLY A 5 -16.38 11.58 -4.64
CA GLY A 5 -15.27 11.65 -5.59
C GLY A 5 -14.52 12.98 -5.50
N ALA A 6 -15.23 14.12 -5.43
CA ALA A 6 -14.61 15.43 -5.30
C ALA A 6 -13.80 15.57 -4.00
N ALA A 7 -14.34 15.10 -2.86
CA ALA A 7 -13.62 15.12 -1.59
C ALA A 7 -12.32 14.30 -1.64
N ARG A 8 -12.34 13.12 -2.28
CA ARG A 8 -11.15 12.26 -2.44
C ARG A 8 -10.09 12.91 -3.32
N LEU A 9 -10.47 13.62 -4.38
CA LEU A 9 -9.52 14.35 -5.22
C LEU A 9 -8.85 15.51 -4.47
N THR A 10 -9.61 16.26 -3.67
CA THR A 10 -9.04 17.32 -2.82
C THR A 10 -8.05 16.73 -1.82
N SER A 11 -8.45 15.67 -1.10
CA SER A 11 -7.53 14.99 -0.18
C SER A 11 -6.28 14.46 -0.88
N LEU A 12 -6.41 13.89 -2.08
CA LEU A 12 -5.26 13.40 -2.84
C LEU A 12 -4.30 14.54 -3.20
N ALA A 13 -4.81 15.69 -3.66
CA ALA A 13 -4.00 16.84 -3.99
C ALA A 13 -3.20 17.34 -2.77
N GLU A 14 -3.84 17.43 -1.60
CA GLU A 14 -3.18 17.82 -0.35
C GLU A 14 -2.09 16.83 0.07
N VAL A 15 -2.36 15.53 -0.07
CA VAL A 15 -1.38 14.48 0.25
C VAL A 15 -0.20 14.52 -0.71
N VAL A 16 -0.44 14.66 -2.01
CA VAL A 16 0.61 14.75 -3.03
C VAL A 16 1.46 16.00 -2.86
N ASP A 17 0.88 17.12 -2.46
CA ASP A 17 1.64 18.35 -2.18
C ASP A 17 2.57 18.16 -0.97
N LYS A 18 2.07 17.53 0.11
CA LYS A 18 2.90 17.19 1.28
C LYS A 18 4.00 16.18 0.94
N LEU A 19 3.73 15.18 0.10
CA LEU A 19 4.70 14.17 -0.33
C LEU A 19 5.98 14.81 -0.88
N ARG A 20 5.86 15.91 -1.63
CA ARG A 20 7.03 16.64 -2.20
C ARG A 20 7.97 17.21 -1.14
N ASN A 21 7.46 17.47 0.06
CA ASN A 21 8.23 18.01 1.18
C ASN A 21 8.81 16.90 2.09
N ILE A 22 8.44 15.64 1.88
CA ILE A 22 8.98 14.52 2.64
C ILE A 22 10.35 14.15 2.08
N THR A 23 11.38 14.28 2.91
CA THR A 23 12.76 13.90 2.54
C THR A 23 13.14 12.51 3.04
N ALA A 24 12.36 11.92 3.94
CA ALA A 24 12.59 10.56 4.41
C ALA A 24 12.23 9.54 3.32
N PRO A 25 13.04 8.48 3.09
CA PRO A 25 12.63 7.36 2.24
C PRO A 25 11.54 6.51 2.87
N PRO A 26 10.76 5.76 2.05
CA PRO A 26 9.84 4.77 2.58
C PRO A 26 10.55 3.76 3.47
N GLY A 27 9.88 3.31 4.53
CA GLY A 27 10.47 2.46 5.57
C GLY A 27 11.20 3.23 6.66
N GLN A 28 11.37 4.54 6.53
CA GLN A 28 11.79 5.40 7.62
C GLN A 28 10.57 5.96 8.37
N ALA A 29 10.68 6.03 9.70
CA ALA A 29 9.57 6.40 10.59
C ALA A 29 8.86 7.71 10.21
N ALA A 30 9.61 8.72 9.73
CA ALA A 30 9.03 9.99 9.32
C ALA A 30 8.15 9.88 8.06
N PHE A 31 8.56 9.08 7.05
CA PHE A 31 7.75 8.83 5.86
C PHE A 31 6.52 8.00 6.22
N ASP A 32 6.72 6.91 6.96
CA ASP A 32 5.67 5.97 7.30
C ASP A 32 4.58 6.61 8.18
N SER A 33 4.97 7.42 9.17
CA SER A 33 4.04 8.16 10.02
C SER A 33 3.22 9.19 9.25
N TRP A 34 3.84 9.89 8.30
CA TRP A 34 3.13 10.80 7.40
C TRP A 34 2.12 10.04 6.52
N LEU A 35 2.52 8.90 5.96
CA LEU A 35 1.67 8.10 5.10
C LEU A 35 0.46 7.55 5.85
N ASP A 36 0.66 6.97 7.03
CA ASP A 36 -0.41 6.48 7.91
C ASP A 36 -1.39 7.61 8.26
N SER A 37 -0.88 8.75 8.71
CA SER A 37 -1.71 9.91 9.08
C SER A 37 -2.52 10.44 7.89
N SER A 38 -1.89 10.54 6.71
CA SER A 38 -2.51 11.03 5.48
C SER A 38 -3.60 10.08 4.99
N LEU A 39 -3.33 8.78 5.03
CA LEU A 39 -4.29 7.76 4.61
C LEU A 39 -5.49 7.70 5.55
N ARG A 40 -5.27 7.70 6.87
CA ARG A 40 -6.36 7.67 7.86
C ARG A 40 -7.19 8.95 7.87
N ALA A 41 -6.60 10.10 7.52
CA ALA A 41 -7.34 11.34 7.33
C ALA A 41 -8.27 11.30 6.09
N ALA A 42 -7.84 10.61 5.03
CA ALA A 42 -8.61 10.48 3.80
C ALA A 42 -9.65 9.35 3.89
N ILE A 43 -9.28 8.17 4.40
CA ILE A 43 -10.07 6.96 4.36
C ILE A 43 -10.25 6.41 5.77
N THR A 44 -11.49 6.13 6.15
CA THR A 44 -11.78 5.38 7.38
C THR A 44 -11.38 3.91 7.21
N CYS A 45 -10.42 3.45 8.00
CA CYS A 45 -9.98 2.06 8.06
C CYS A 45 -9.78 1.61 9.51
N ASP A 46 -9.82 0.30 9.72
CA ASP A 46 -9.53 -0.32 11.01
C ASP A 46 -8.02 -0.40 11.22
N ASP A 47 -7.30 -0.76 10.16
CA ASP A 47 -5.85 -0.84 10.17
C ASP A 47 -5.20 -0.44 8.83
N PHE A 48 -3.92 -0.10 8.88
CA PHE A 48 -3.07 0.24 7.74
C PHE A 48 -1.63 -0.18 8.00
N ILE A 49 -1.05 -0.88 7.04
CA ILE A 49 0.33 -1.36 7.09
C ILE A 49 0.95 -1.07 5.72
N ALA A 50 2.08 -0.37 5.70
CA ALA A 50 2.89 -0.26 4.50
C ALA A 50 4.01 -1.30 4.56
N TYR A 51 4.16 -2.09 3.52
CA TYR A 51 5.25 -3.04 3.37
C TYR A 51 6.25 -2.46 2.38
N TRP A 52 7.54 -2.46 2.71
CA TRP A 52 8.60 -1.90 1.88
C TRP A 52 9.65 -2.95 1.57
N ALA A 53 10.18 -2.94 0.35
CA ALA A 53 11.31 -3.77 -0.02
C ALA A 53 12.52 -3.42 0.86
N SER A 54 13.11 -4.43 1.49
CA SER A 54 14.36 -4.28 2.22
C SER A 54 15.55 -4.41 1.26
N GLU A 55 16.47 -3.44 1.29
CA GLU A 55 17.64 -3.40 0.42
C GLU A 55 18.44 -4.72 0.48
N GLY A 56 18.75 -5.27 -0.69
CA GLY A 56 19.54 -6.50 -0.79
C GLY A 56 18.82 -7.77 -0.35
N SER A 57 17.51 -7.72 -0.11
CA SER A 57 16.70 -8.89 0.27
C SER A 57 15.48 -9.05 -0.62
N ASP A 58 15.02 -10.29 -0.79
CA ASP A 58 13.72 -10.61 -1.40
C ASP A 58 12.58 -10.48 -0.38
N GLN A 59 12.69 -9.58 0.60
CA GLN A 59 11.71 -9.45 1.67
C GLN A 59 11.01 -8.09 1.64
N LEU A 60 9.71 -8.15 1.88
CA LEU A 60 8.90 -7.01 2.25
C LEU A 60 8.84 -6.90 3.77
N VAL A 61 9.29 -5.77 4.29
CA VAL A 61 9.32 -5.47 5.73
C VAL A 61 8.21 -4.44 6.03
N PRO A 62 7.38 -4.66 7.06
CA PRO A 62 6.36 -3.70 7.44
C PRO A 62 6.98 -2.42 8.03
N SER A 63 6.39 -1.26 7.71
CA SER A 63 6.68 0.05 8.29
C SER A 63 6.48 0.04 9.81
N GLY A 64 7.32 0.77 10.53
CA GLY A 64 7.62 0.57 11.96
C GLY A 64 6.46 0.49 12.97
N ALA A 65 6.65 -0.42 13.94
CA ALA A 65 6.35 -0.35 15.38
C ALA A 65 4.89 -0.31 15.90
N GLY A 66 3.90 -0.73 15.12
CA GLY A 66 2.54 -0.95 15.64
C GLY A 66 2.28 -2.39 16.08
N SER A 67 2.35 -2.66 17.39
CA SER A 67 1.72 -3.70 18.27
C SER A 67 1.22 -5.08 17.78
N HIS A 68 1.26 -5.44 16.51
CA HIS A 68 0.84 -6.75 16.01
C HIS A 68 1.98 -7.36 15.19
N GLN A 69 2.20 -8.65 15.40
CA GLN A 69 3.28 -9.45 14.83
C GLN A 69 3.13 -9.57 13.31
N HIS A 70 3.42 -8.51 12.56
CA HIS A 70 3.52 -8.60 11.11
C HIS A 70 4.92 -9.11 10.76
N THR A 71 4.95 -10.36 10.32
CA THR A 71 6.15 -11.03 9.85
C THR A 71 6.59 -10.42 8.52
N PRO A 72 7.90 -10.22 8.31
CA PRO A 72 8.43 -9.96 6.98
C PRO A 72 7.95 -11.04 6.01
N VAL A 73 7.59 -10.65 4.79
CA VAL A 73 7.08 -11.57 3.78
C VAL A 73 8.08 -11.72 2.66
N THR A 74 8.48 -12.97 2.41
CA THR A 74 9.37 -13.31 1.30
C THR A 74 8.60 -13.18 -0.01
N VAL A 75 9.15 -12.38 -0.92
CA VAL A 75 8.62 -12.15 -2.26
C VAL A 75 8.95 -13.38 -3.11
N PRO A 76 7.95 -14.08 -3.66
CA PRO A 76 8.19 -15.24 -4.49
C PRO A 76 8.80 -14.80 -5.82
N ASP A 77 9.72 -15.60 -6.35
CA ASP A 77 10.17 -15.42 -7.73
C ASP A 77 8.96 -15.52 -8.67
N TYR A 78 8.92 -14.67 -9.70
CA TYR A 78 7.81 -14.46 -10.64
C TYR A 78 7.27 -15.71 -11.37
N LYS A 79 7.84 -16.89 -11.11
CA LYS A 79 7.46 -18.19 -11.69
C LYS A 79 6.51 -18.99 -10.81
N VAL A 80 6.14 -18.51 -9.63
CA VAL A 80 5.15 -19.19 -8.79
C VAL A 80 3.76 -18.93 -9.38
N GLU A 81 3.12 -20.00 -9.85
CA GLU A 81 1.71 -19.96 -10.24
C GLU A 81 0.88 -19.50 -9.03
N MET A 82 0.22 -18.36 -9.21
CA MET A 82 -0.66 -17.80 -8.21
C MET A 82 -1.83 -18.74 -7.96
N PRO A 83 -2.21 -19.00 -6.69
CA PRO A 83 -3.46 -19.67 -6.41
C PRO A 83 -4.61 -18.87 -7.02
N THR A 84 -5.47 -19.56 -7.77
CA THR A 84 -6.64 -18.97 -8.43
C THR A 84 -7.50 -18.22 -7.41
N THR A 85 -7.95 -17.04 -7.83
CA THR A 85 -8.42 -15.88 -7.06
C THR A 85 -9.63 -16.04 -6.13
N ASP A 86 -10.12 -17.26 -5.89
CA ASP A 86 -11.40 -17.44 -5.19
C ASP A 86 -11.26 -17.61 -3.66
N ASP A 87 -10.06 -17.85 -3.12
CA ASP A 87 -9.87 -18.14 -1.69
C ASP A 87 -8.60 -17.48 -1.08
N THR A 88 -8.41 -16.18 -1.26
CA THR A 88 -7.37 -15.41 -0.55
C THR A 88 -7.81 -15.08 0.88
N ASN A 89 -8.06 -16.10 1.70
CA ASN A 89 -8.53 -15.97 3.08
C ASN A 89 -7.43 -15.56 4.07
N GLU A 90 -6.17 -15.51 3.61
CA GLU A 90 -5.01 -15.17 4.44
C GLU A 90 -4.35 -13.86 3.98
N PRO A 91 -4.04 -12.92 4.90
CA PRO A 91 -3.36 -11.66 4.56
C PRO A 91 -2.05 -11.84 3.83
N GLU A 92 -1.30 -12.91 4.14
CA GLU A 92 -0.06 -13.26 3.45
C GLU A 92 -0.32 -13.63 1.98
N LEU A 93 -1.38 -14.40 1.70
CA LEU A 93 -1.79 -14.71 0.32
C LEU A 93 -2.22 -13.46 -0.45
N GLY A 94 -2.91 -12.52 0.21
CA GLY A 94 -3.26 -11.22 -0.39
C GLY A 94 -2.02 -10.37 -0.71
N LEU A 95 -1.03 -10.37 0.17
CA LEU A 95 0.24 -9.67 -0.04
C LEU A 95 1.05 -10.30 -1.19
N LEU A 96 1.20 -11.62 -1.19
CA LEU A 96 1.84 -12.37 -2.28
C LEU A 96 1.10 -12.14 -3.61
N ALA A 97 -0.23 -12.09 -3.57
CA ALA A 97 -1.04 -11.84 -4.73
C ALA A 97 -0.88 -10.41 -5.29
N ALA A 98 -0.78 -9.40 -4.43
CA ALA A 98 -0.49 -8.04 -4.86
C ALA A 98 0.93 -7.91 -5.44
N MET A 99 1.89 -8.68 -4.92
CA MET A 99 3.26 -8.71 -5.46
C MET A 99 3.33 -9.33 -6.86
N ALA A 100 2.56 -10.39 -7.11
CA ALA A 100 2.46 -10.99 -8.43
C ALA A 100 1.59 -10.15 -9.39
N ASN A 101 0.49 -9.57 -8.89
CA ASN A 101 -0.49 -8.82 -9.67
C ASN A 101 -0.12 -7.34 -9.77
N ARG A 102 0.95 -7.08 -10.53
CA ARG A 102 1.60 -5.78 -10.76
C ARG A 102 0.73 -4.64 -11.28
N LYS A 103 -0.54 -4.87 -11.63
CA LYS A 103 -1.34 -3.92 -12.42
C LYS A 103 -2.58 -3.39 -11.71
N SER A 104 -3.00 -3.99 -10.61
CA SER A 104 -4.27 -3.65 -9.99
C SER A 104 -4.26 -3.83 -8.49
N CYS A 105 -4.96 -2.92 -7.83
CA CYS A 105 -5.46 -3.10 -6.48
C CYS A 105 -6.12 -4.48 -6.32
N LEU A 106 -5.63 -5.27 -5.37
CA LEU A 106 -6.23 -6.54 -4.99
C LEU A 106 -7.19 -6.32 -3.82
N LEU A 107 -8.41 -6.83 -3.96
CA LEU A 107 -9.46 -6.76 -2.95
C LEU A 107 -9.74 -8.17 -2.44
N CYS A 108 -9.48 -8.42 -1.17
CA CYS A 108 -9.81 -9.69 -0.51
C CYS A 108 -10.92 -9.45 0.50
N ARG A 109 -11.88 -10.36 0.60
CA ARG A 109 -12.89 -10.34 1.67
C ARG A 109 -12.63 -11.51 2.59
N ARG A 110 -12.58 -11.24 3.89
CA ARG A 110 -12.41 -12.27 4.91
C ARG A 110 -13.73 -12.46 5.65
N ALA A 111 -14.04 -13.69 6.00
CA ALA A 111 -15.05 -13.95 7.02
C ALA A 111 -14.49 -13.60 8.42
N PRO A 112 -15.23 -12.88 9.28
CA PRO A 112 -16.60 -12.40 9.12
C PRO A 112 -16.67 -10.90 8.76
N GLY A 113 -16.52 -10.56 7.48
CA GLY A 113 -16.91 -9.26 6.92
C GLY A 113 -15.81 -8.23 6.71
N ASP A 114 -14.57 -8.50 7.10
CA ASP A 114 -13.46 -7.56 6.83
C ASP A 114 -13.12 -7.54 5.34
N GLU A 115 -12.88 -6.36 4.80
CA GLU A 115 -12.38 -6.15 3.45
C GLU A 115 -10.93 -5.67 3.53
N HIS A 116 -10.04 -6.37 2.84
CA HIS A 116 -8.62 -6.06 2.79
C HIS A 116 -8.28 -5.54 1.40
N LEU A 117 -7.55 -4.42 1.37
CA LEU A 117 -7.08 -3.77 0.17
C LEU A 117 -5.56 -3.87 0.11
N PHE A 118 -5.02 -4.44 -0.97
CA PHE A 118 -3.58 -4.54 -1.18
C PHE A 118 -3.19 -3.84 -2.48
N LEU A 119 -2.32 -2.83 -2.38
CA LEU A 119 -1.91 -2.03 -3.53
C LEU A 119 -0.39 -2.04 -3.69
N PRO A 120 0.13 -2.56 -4.81
CA PRO A 120 1.55 -2.48 -5.09
C PRO A 120 1.96 -1.03 -5.37
N VAL A 121 3.04 -0.60 -4.74
CA VAL A 121 3.77 0.63 -5.09
C VAL A 121 4.84 0.23 -6.09
N LEU A 122 4.74 0.77 -7.30
CA LEU A 122 5.67 0.46 -8.39
C LEU A 122 6.71 1.57 -8.53
N SER A 123 7.96 1.21 -8.69
CA SER A 123 9.06 2.12 -9.02
C SER A 123 9.90 1.51 -10.14
N GLN A 124 10.46 2.34 -11.01
CA GLN A 124 11.42 1.96 -12.04
C GLN A 124 12.76 1.49 -11.47
N GLU A 125 13.07 1.82 -10.21
CA GLU A 125 14.31 1.41 -9.54
C GLU A 125 14.34 -0.09 -9.23
N GLN A 126 13.18 -0.76 -9.18
CA GLN A 126 13.12 -2.18 -8.83
C GLN A 126 13.41 -3.08 -10.04
N PRO A 127 14.42 -3.96 -9.95
CA PRO A 127 14.71 -4.91 -11.02
C PRO A 127 13.51 -5.84 -11.26
N GLU A 128 13.39 -6.35 -12.49
CA GLU A 128 12.40 -7.38 -12.86
C GLU A 128 10.92 -7.01 -12.62
N ARG A 129 10.61 -5.72 -12.46
CA ARG A 129 9.26 -5.18 -12.21
C ARG A 129 8.65 -5.65 -10.89
N ARG A 130 9.49 -5.84 -9.86
CA ARG A 130 9.00 -6.10 -8.50
C ARG A 130 8.42 -4.80 -7.92
N PRO A 131 7.28 -4.83 -7.20
CA PRO A 131 6.83 -3.67 -6.46
C PRO A 131 7.88 -3.24 -5.43
N TYR A 132 8.07 -1.93 -5.27
CA TYR A 132 8.90 -1.34 -4.24
C TYR A 132 8.29 -1.54 -2.85
N GLY A 133 6.96 -1.62 -2.79
CA GLY A 133 6.22 -1.89 -1.57
C GLY A 133 4.78 -2.29 -1.84
N VAL A 134 4.04 -2.58 -0.78
CA VAL A 134 2.61 -2.86 -0.84
C VAL A 134 1.90 -2.10 0.29
N LEU A 135 0.87 -1.35 -0.06
CA LEU A 135 -0.03 -0.72 0.90
C LEU A 135 -1.14 -1.71 1.25
N HIS A 136 -1.25 -2.08 2.51
CA HIS A 136 -2.29 -2.97 3.03
C HIS A 136 -3.24 -2.19 3.93
N ILE A 137 -4.52 -2.16 3.58
CA ILE A 137 -5.55 -1.42 4.31
C ILE A 137 -6.67 -2.38 4.69
N VAL A 138 -7.10 -2.32 5.94
CA VAL A 138 -8.15 -3.20 6.48
C VAL A 138 -9.40 -2.38 6.78
N GLY A 139 -10.51 -2.74 6.16
CA GLY A 139 -11.85 -2.24 6.45
C GLY A 139 -12.61 -3.27 7.25
N GLY A 140 -12.84 -3.03 8.52
CA GLY A 140 -13.52 -3.96 9.42
C GLY A 140 -14.60 -3.26 10.23
N SER A 141 -14.69 -3.62 11.52
CA SER A 141 -15.76 -3.17 12.42
C SER A 141 -15.85 -1.64 12.59
N LYS A 142 -14.72 -0.93 12.71
CA LYS A 142 -14.70 0.54 12.89
C LYS A 142 -15.22 1.22 11.64
N ARG A 143 -14.75 0.77 10.46
CA ARG A 143 -15.26 1.28 9.19
C ARG A 143 -16.74 0.96 9.02
N ALA A 144 -17.17 -0.26 9.35
CA ALA A 144 -18.58 -0.64 9.27
C ALA A 144 -19.47 0.24 10.13
N ALA A 145 -19.04 0.57 11.35
CA ALA A 145 -19.77 1.47 12.24
C ALA A 145 -19.85 2.91 11.70
N ALA A 146 -18.78 3.42 11.07
CA ALA A 146 -18.72 4.79 10.57
C ALA A 146 -19.40 4.98 9.20
N MET A 147 -19.32 3.99 8.32
CA MET A 147 -19.69 4.09 6.90
C MET A 147 -20.95 3.28 6.54
N GLY A 148 -21.53 2.55 7.49
CA GLY A 148 -22.67 1.64 7.25
C GLY A 148 -22.29 0.33 6.56
N GLY A 149 -21.00 0.00 6.49
CA GLY A 149 -20.48 -1.25 5.95
C GLY A 149 -18.95 -1.29 5.91
N PRO A 150 -18.33 -2.49 5.95
CA PRO A 150 -16.88 -2.64 5.95
C PRO A 150 -16.23 -2.38 4.58
N THR A 151 -17.04 -2.29 3.52
CA THR A 151 -16.59 -2.21 2.13
C THR A 151 -15.96 -0.86 1.77
N PHE A 152 -14.85 -0.91 1.04
CA PHE A 152 -14.22 0.23 0.39
C PHE A 152 -15.01 0.67 -0.84
N SER A 153 -15.34 1.96 -0.87
CA SER A 153 -16.02 2.55 -2.03
C SER A 153 -15.10 2.54 -3.25
N LYS A 154 -15.66 2.78 -4.44
CA LYS A 154 -14.84 2.99 -5.65
C LYS A 154 -13.91 4.20 -5.51
N ALA A 155 -14.37 5.24 -4.81
CA ALA A 155 -13.59 6.46 -4.59
C ALA A 155 -12.42 6.23 -3.61
N ASP A 156 -12.61 5.40 -2.58
CA ASP A 156 -11.53 4.99 -1.68
C ASP A 156 -10.45 4.21 -2.45
N ARG A 157 -10.87 3.20 -3.24
CA ARG A 157 -9.95 2.42 -4.08
C ARG A 157 -9.14 3.31 -5.01
N ARG A 158 -9.82 4.22 -5.71
CA ARG A 158 -9.16 5.13 -6.65
C ARG A 158 -8.16 6.05 -5.94
N PHE A 159 -8.51 6.58 -4.79
CA PHE A 159 -7.60 7.40 -3.98
C PHE A 159 -6.32 6.65 -3.65
N VAL A 160 -6.42 5.41 -3.16
CA VAL A 160 -5.24 4.63 -2.77
C VAL A 160 -4.42 4.22 -4.00
N GLU A 161 -5.07 3.87 -5.12
CA GLU A 161 -4.39 3.58 -6.40
C GLU A 161 -3.56 4.78 -6.86
N ASP A 162 -4.18 5.96 -6.88
CA ASP A 162 -3.49 7.18 -7.29
C ASP A 162 -2.39 7.54 -6.27
N LEU A 163 -2.61 7.37 -4.97
CA LEU A 163 -1.58 7.59 -3.94
C LEU A 163 -0.37 6.67 -4.12
N ALA A 164 -0.58 5.37 -4.32
CA ALA A 164 0.49 4.40 -4.55
C ALA A 164 1.30 4.74 -5.82
N ALA A 165 0.62 5.16 -6.88
CA ALA A 165 1.28 5.62 -8.11
C ALA A 165 2.14 6.86 -7.87
N HIS A 166 1.67 7.83 -7.09
CA HIS A 166 2.44 9.03 -6.77
C HIS A 166 3.64 8.75 -5.87
N ILE A 167 3.53 7.82 -4.92
CA ILE A 167 4.66 7.35 -4.13
C ILE A 167 5.71 6.70 -5.05
N GLY A 168 5.27 5.87 -6.00
CA GLY A 168 6.12 5.27 -7.02
C GLY A 168 6.89 6.30 -7.86
N LEU A 169 6.18 7.30 -8.40
CA LEU A 169 6.81 8.40 -9.14
C LEU A 169 7.75 9.22 -8.27
N PHE A 170 7.40 9.46 -7.01
CA PHE A 170 8.26 10.16 -6.08
C PHE A 170 9.59 9.43 -5.87
N LEU A 171 9.55 8.11 -5.72
CA LEU A 171 10.75 7.26 -5.64
C LEU A 171 11.61 7.39 -6.89
N ASP A 172 11.00 7.28 -8.09
CA ASP A 172 11.71 7.38 -9.37
C ASP A 172 12.38 8.75 -9.62
N MET A 173 11.83 9.81 -9.02
CA MET A 173 12.36 11.17 -9.17
C MET A 173 13.46 11.50 -8.17
N ARG A 174 13.70 10.66 -7.15
CA ARG A 174 14.79 10.93 -6.21
C ARG A 174 16.10 10.81 -6.99
N PRO A 175 17.04 11.76 -6.84
CA PRO A 175 18.34 11.61 -7.45
C PRO A 175 18.93 10.30 -6.94
N SER A 176 19.12 9.34 -7.83
CA SER A 176 19.76 8.07 -7.49
C SER A 176 21.04 8.42 -6.74
N SER A 177 21.17 7.93 -5.51
CA SER A 177 22.39 8.03 -4.72
C SER A 177 23.49 7.33 -5.52
N THR A 178 24.08 8.08 -6.43
CA THR A 178 25.01 7.56 -7.43
C THR A 178 26.23 7.14 -6.64
N THR A 179 26.48 5.83 -6.66
CA THR A 179 27.70 5.15 -6.27
C THR A 179 28.89 6.08 -6.50
N ALA A 180 29.53 6.49 -5.40
CA ALA A 180 30.87 7.02 -5.49
C ALA A 180 31.74 5.92 -6.14
N PRO A 181 32.45 6.21 -7.25
CA PRO A 181 33.42 5.26 -7.78
C PRO A 181 34.49 5.06 -6.71
N GLN A 182 34.68 3.80 -6.28
CA GLN A 182 35.92 3.38 -5.62
C GLN A 182 36.99 3.09 -6.68
#